data_AF-A0A619KZX6-F1
#
_entry.id   AF-A0A619KZX6-F1
#
_cell.length_a   1.000
_cell.length_b   1.000
_cell.length_c   1.000
_cell.angle_alpha   90.00
_cell.angle_beta   90.00
_cell.angle_gamma   90.00
#
_symmetry.space_group_name_H-M   'P 1'
#
loop_
_entity.id
_entity.type
_entity.pdbx_description
1 polymer ?
#
loop_
_entity_poly.entity_id
_entity_poly.type
_entity_poly.pdbx_seq_one_letter_code
_entity_poly.pdbx_strand_id
1 'polypeptide(L)'
;KSLTDENHQTVKLKIVKGKTTQREILAAFGEPQTRATNDGQEMWNYSSMTGESQLSNYIPGLALLTNSSTAHIKSLDIWFKGDVVERYNFSQTASKVTRGMID
;
A
#
# COMPACT_ATOMS: atom_id res chain seq x y z
N LYS A 1 -9.83 -0.26 8.80
CA LYS A 1 -9.78 0.21 7.40
C LYS A 1 -8.31 0.24 7.01
N SER A 2 -7.96 -0.32 5.86
CA SER A 2 -6.58 -0.50 5.41
C SER A 2 -6.50 -0.11 3.93
N LEU A 3 -5.30 0.26 3.45
CA LEU A 3 -5.04 0.47 2.02
C LEU A 3 -5.40 -0.76 1.16
N THR A 4 -5.46 -1.94 1.78
CA THR A 4 -5.83 -3.23 1.18
C THR A 4 -7.12 -3.18 0.35
N ASP A 5 -8.15 -2.46 0.79
CA ASP A 5 -9.46 -2.37 0.11
C ASP A 5 -9.54 -1.22 -0.91
N GLU A 6 -8.48 -0.42 -1.06
CA GLU A 6 -8.53 0.82 -1.83
C GLU A 6 -8.05 0.67 -3.26
N ASN A 7 -8.55 1.50 -4.18
CA ASN A 7 -8.05 1.61 -5.54
C ASN A 7 -7.84 3.09 -5.93
N HIS A 8 -7.33 3.35 -7.14
CA HIS A 8 -7.08 4.73 -7.60
C HIS A 8 -8.31 5.65 -7.48
N GLN A 9 -9.51 5.13 -7.74
CA GLN A 9 -10.74 5.92 -7.67
C GLN A 9 -11.14 6.19 -6.22
N THR A 10 -11.07 5.21 -5.32
CA THR A 10 -11.46 5.40 -3.92
C THR A 10 -10.47 6.29 -3.18
N VAL A 11 -9.17 6.17 -3.44
CA VAL A 11 -8.14 7.05 -2.87
C VAL A 11 -8.38 8.50 -3.31
N LYS A 12 -8.69 8.72 -4.59
CA LYS A 12 -8.97 10.07 -5.12
C LYS A 12 -10.23 10.70 -4.51
N LEU A 13 -11.23 9.90 -4.15
CA LEU A 13 -12.45 10.39 -3.48
C LEU A 13 -12.20 10.74 -2.01
N LYS A 14 -11.28 10.03 -1.35
CA LYS A 14 -10.95 10.22 0.07
C LYS A 14 -9.94 11.33 0.33
N ILE A 15 -9.08 11.62 -0.64
CA ILE A 15 -8.00 12.61 -0.51
C ILE A 15 -8.25 13.80 -1.42
N VAL A 16 -8.65 14.92 -0.82
CA VAL A 16 -8.80 16.21 -1.48
C VAL A 16 -7.66 17.13 -1.04
N LYS A 17 -6.76 17.45 -2.00
CA LYS A 17 -5.60 18.31 -1.77
C LYS A 17 -6.03 19.67 -1.18
N GLY A 18 -5.29 20.13 -0.19
CA GLY A 18 -5.53 21.37 0.56
C GLY A 18 -6.74 21.35 1.49
N LYS A 19 -7.46 20.21 1.61
CA LYS A 19 -8.65 20.10 2.46
C LYS A 19 -8.57 18.92 3.42
N THR A 20 -8.20 17.75 2.93
CA THR A 20 -8.12 16.54 3.77
C THR A 20 -7.02 16.71 4.80
N THR A 21 -7.39 16.50 6.06
CA THR A 21 -6.51 16.63 7.23
C THR A 21 -5.77 15.33 7.55
N GLN A 22 -4.68 15.42 8.31
CA GLN A 22 -3.96 14.26 8.84
C GLN A 22 -4.89 13.30 9.58
N ARG A 23 -5.80 13.84 10.41
CA ARG A 23 -6.78 13.03 11.16
C ARG A 23 -7.74 12.28 10.24
N GLU A 24 -8.19 12.90 9.16
CA GLU A 24 -9.05 12.24 8.17
C GLU A 24 -8.30 11.13 7.42
N ILE A 25 -7.01 11.34 7.12
CA ILE A 25 -6.15 10.30 6.56
C ILE A 25 -6.05 9.10 7.51
N LEU A 26 -5.79 9.33 8.80
CA LEU A 26 -5.77 8.24 9.81
C LEU A 26 -7.11 7.52 9.91
N ALA A 27 -8.23 8.26 9.90
CA ALA A 27 -9.56 7.67 9.94
C ALA A 27 -9.89 6.85 8.69
N ALA A 28 -9.33 7.22 7.54
CA ALA A 28 -9.56 6.54 6.26
C ALA A 28 -8.67 5.31 6.07
N PHE A 29 -7.37 5.43 6.35
CA PHE A 29 -6.34 4.44 5.98
C PHE A 29 -5.66 3.78 7.18
N GLY A 30 -5.89 4.28 8.40
CA GLY A 30 -5.22 3.81 9.61
C GLY A 30 -3.85 4.47 9.81
N GLU A 31 -3.04 3.84 10.67
CA GLU A 31 -1.68 4.29 10.94
C GLU A 31 -0.77 4.06 9.72
N PRO A 32 0.05 5.06 9.32
CA PRO A 32 1.04 4.87 8.27
C PRO A 32 2.14 3.92 8.73
N GLN A 33 2.78 3.24 7.78
CA GLN A 33 3.95 2.41 8.08
C GLN A 33 5.16 3.26 8.45
N THR A 34 5.34 4.39 7.77
CA THR A 34 6.45 5.30 8.03
C THR A 34 5.93 6.72 8.06
N ARG A 35 6.41 7.49 9.06
CA ARG A 35 6.26 8.94 9.14
C ARG A 35 7.66 9.55 9.06
N ALA A 36 7.84 10.50 8.16
CA ALA A 36 9.07 11.25 8.02
C ALA A 36 8.74 12.75 8.06
N THR A 37 9.60 13.55 8.65
CA THR A 37 9.46 15.01 8.68
C THR A 37 10.76 15.61 8.19
N ASN A 38 10.69 16.38 7.10
CA ASN A 38 11.85 17.08 6.54
C ASN A 38 11.52 18.56 6.36
N ASP A 39 12.33 19.46 6.95
CA ASP A 39 12.13 20.92 6.88
C ASP A 39 10.69 21.37 7.21
N GLY A 40 10.05 20.72 8.18
CA GLY A 40 8.67 21.02 8.59
C GLY A 40 7.59 20.47 7.64
N GLN A 41 7.96 19.80 6.55
CA GLN A 41 7.06 19.05 5.69
C GLN A 41 6.95 17.60 6.21
N GLU A 42 5.75 17.21 6.61
CA GLU A 42 5.48 15.84 7.07
C GLU A 42 5.09 14.96 5.89
N MET A 43 5.63 13.74 5.84
CA MET A 43 5.38 12.75 4.81
C MET A 43 5.01 11.42 5.47
N TRP A 44 3.89 10.85 5.03
CA TRP A 44 3.43 9.53 5.46
C TRP A 44 3.46 8.55 4.30
N ASN A 45 3.91 7.34 4.58
CA ASN A 45 3.90 6.23 3.64
C ASN A 45 2.98 5.11 4.14
N TYR A 46 2.16 4.61 3.24
CA TYR A 46 1.34 3.43 3.41
C TYR A 46 1.68 2.43 2.30
N SER A 47 1.74 1.16 2.64
CA SER A 47 1.78 0.08 1.67
C SER A 47 0.97 -1.11 2.16
N SER A 48 0.40 -1.84 1.21
CA SER A 48 -0.30 -3.09 1.48
C SER A 48 0.02 -4.08 0.37
N MET A 49 0.32 -5.31 0.74
CA MET A 49 0.51 -6.40 -0.18
C MET A 49 -0.62 -7.42 0.01
N THR A 50 -1.27 -7.78 -1.09
CA THR A 50 -2.31 -8.81 -1.13
C THR A 50 -1.93 -9.86 -2.17
N GLY A 51 -2.11 -11.12 -1.82
CA GLY A 51 -1.72 -12.27 -2.63
C GLY A 51 -1.86 -13.53 -1.77
N GLU A 52 -2.01 -14.69 -2.40
CA GLU A 52 -2.25 -15.99 -1.75
C GLU A 52 -1.09 -16.53 -0.90
N SER A 53 -0.30 -15.66 -0.28
CA SER A 53 0.58 -16.03 0.84
C SER A 53 -0.19 -16.00 2.16
N GLN A 54 -1.49 -16.35 2.16
CA GLN A 54 -2.10 -16.83 3.38
C GLN A 54 -1.67 -18.28 3.56
N LEU A 55 -0.61 -18.47 4.35
CA LEU A 55 -0.37 -19.70 5.10
C LEU A 55 0.03 -20.94 4.28
N SER A 56 1.20 -20.93 3.62
CA SER A 56 1.99 -22.17 3.62
C SER A 56 2.54 -22.37 5.03
N ASN A 57 1.67 -22.79 5.93
CA ASN A 57 2.09 -23.46 7.16
C ASN A 57 3.05 -24.58 6.72
N TYR A 58 4.29 -24.46 7.18
CA TYR A 58 5.40 -25.32 6.84
C TYR A 58 5.08 -26.77 7.24
N ILE A 59 4.50 -27.54 6.32
CA ILE A 59 4.39 -29.00 6.43
C ILE A 59 5.59 -29.58 5.68
N PRO A 60 6.63 -30.10 6.37
CA PRO A 60 7.75 -30.73 5.71
C PRO A 60 7.27 -31.98 4.96
N GLY A 61 7.49 -32.02 3.64
CA GLY A 61 7.23 -33.18 2.79
C GLY A 61 6.19 -33.03 1.68
N LEU A 62 5.48 -31.90 1.58
CA LEU A 62 4.48 -31.67 0.53
C LEU A 62 4.84 -30.46 -0.33
N ALA A 63 5.66 -30.68 -1.36
CA ALA A 63 5.98 -29.68 -2.38
C ALA A 63 4.83 -29.54 -3.40
N LEU A 64 3.64 -29.12 -2.97
CA LEU A 64 2.51 -28.87 -3.87
C LEU A 64 2.47 -27.40 -4.31
N LEU A 65 3.11 -27.14 -5.45
CA LEU A 65 2.58 -26.37 -6.58
C LEU A 65 1.86 -25.04 -6.25
N THR A 66 2.55 -24.02 -5.74
CA THR A 66 2.04 -22.64 -5.80
C THR A 66 2.48 -21.97 -7.12
N ASN A 67 1.96 -22.51 -8.22
CA ASN A 67 2.17 -21.96 -9.55
C ASN A 67 1.37 -20.64 -9.67
N SER A 68 2.08 -19.53 -9.81
CA SER A 68 1.59 -18.16 -10.12
C SER A 68 0.82 -17.41 -9.03
N SER A 69 1.46 -17.13 -7.89
CA SER A 69 0.96 -16.07 -7.01
C SER A 69 1.19 -14.70 -7.65
N THR A 70 0.12 -14.07 -8.12
CA THR A 70 0.12 -12.64 -8.45
C THR A 70 0.11 -11.85 -7.15
N ALA A 71 1.20 -11.16 -6.85
CA ALA A 71 1.24 -10.22 -5.72
C ALA A 71 0.69 -8.87 -6.17
N HIS A 72 -0.35 -8.39 -5.50
CA HIS A 72 -0.90 -7.06 -5.66
C HIS A 72 -0.33 -6.15 -4.58
N ILE A 73 0.54 -5.23 -4.99
CA ILE A 73 1.18 -4.24 -4.12
C ILE A 73 0.47 -2.91 -4.35
N LYS A 74 0.06 -2.27 -3.27
CA LYS A 74 -0.45 -0.89 -3.26
C LYS A 74 0.45 -0.05 -2.40
N SER A 75 0.79 1.14 -2.87
CA SER A 75 1.60 2.12 -2.13
C SER A 75 0.95 3.50 -2.24
N LEU A 76 0.92 4.22 -1.12
CA LEU A 76 0.40 5.57 -1.01
C LEU A 76 1.39 6.44 -0.23
N ASP A 77 2.00 7.39 -0.91
CA ASP A 77 2.81 8.44 -0.32
C ASP A 77 2.00 9.72 -0.21
N ILE A 78 2.02 10.37 0.95
CA ILE A 78 1.28 11.60 1.23
C ILE A 78 2.25 12.61 1.82
N TRP A 79 2.24 13.82 1.31
CA TRP A 79 2.97 14.96 1.87
C TRP A 79 1.97 15.98 2.37
N PHE A 80 2.23 16.50 3.55
CA PHE A 80 1.39 17.47 4.25
C PHE A 80 2.06 18.84 4.28
N LYS A 81 1.22 19.88 4.24
CA LYS A 81 1.61 21.25 4.55
C LYS A 81 0.81 21.69 5.76
N GLY A 82 1.45 21.72 6.93
CA GLY A 82 0.73 21.78 8.19
C GLY A 82 -0.14 20.53 8.36
N ASP A 83 -1.41 20.72 8.69
CA ASP A 83 -2.36 19.61 8.93
C ASP A 83 -3.03 19.07 7.66
N VAL A 84 -2.88 19.72 6.50
CA VAL A 84 -3.60 19.34 5.27
C VAL A 84 -2.70 18.68 4.23
N VAL A 85 -3.29 17.78 3.43
CA VAL A 85 -2.59 17.12 2.31
C VAL A 85 -2.18 18.14 1.25
N GLU A 86 -0.89 18.25 0.96
CA GLU A 86 -0.36 19.07 -0.12
C GLU A 86 -0.31 18.28 -1.43
N ARG A 87 0.28 17.09 -1.39
CA ARG A 87 0.37 16.18 -2.55
C ARG A 87 0.31 14.73 -2.10
N TYR A 88 -0.07 13.84 -3.01
CA TYR A 88 -0.03 12.41 -2.77
C TYR A 88 0.30 11.66 -4.07
N ASN A 89 0.89 10.48 -3.94
CA ASN A 89 1.13 9.53 -5.01
C ASN A 89 0.54 8.18 -4.61
N PHE A 90 -0.36 7.64 -5.43
CA PHE A 90 -0.86 6.29 -5.26
C PHE A 90 -0.40 5.45 -6.44
N SER A 91 0.16 4.28 -6.15
CA SER A 91 0.53 3.28 -7.15
C SER A 91 -0.04 1.92 -6.76
N GLN A 92 -0.45 1.17 -7.78
CA GLN A 92 -0.89 -0.21 -7.64
C GLN A 92 -0.21 -1.05 -8.72
N THR A 93 0.52 -2.07 -8.30
CA THR A 93 1.25 -2.98 -9.18
C THR A 93 0.78 -4.41 -8.94
N ALA A 94 0.65 -5.18 -10.02
CA ALA A 94 0.45 -6.62 -9.96
C ALA A 94 1.71 -7.31 -10.50
N SER A 95 2.44 -8.01 -9.63
CA SER A 95 3.65 -8.72 -9.99
C SER A 95 3.34 -10.20 -10.16
N LYS A 96 3.48 -10.72 -11.39
CA LYS A 96 3.44 -12.15 -11.68
C LYS A 96 4.86 -12.71 -11.57
N VAL A 97 5.17 -13.45 -10.51
CA VAL A 97 6.44 -14.19 -10.44
C VAL A 97 6.34 -15.38 -11.39
N THR A 98 6.82 -15.20 -12.62
CA THR A 98 7.05 -16.33 -13.54
C THR A 98 8.52 -16.71 -13.36
N ARG A 99 8.79 -17.90 -12.81
CA ARG A 99 10.14 -18.44 -12.74
C ARG A 99 10.60 -18.66 -14.18
N GLY A 100 11.39 -17.72 -14.70
CA GLY A 100 12.01 -17.83 -16.00
C GLY A 100 12.78 -19.14 -16.07
N MET A 101 12.59 -19.85 -17.18
CA MET A 101 13.21 -21.11 -17.52
C MET A 101 14.73 -20.99 -17.32
N ILE A 102 15.30 -21.91 -16.56
CA ILE A 102 16.72 -22.25 -16.72
C ILE A 102 16.85 -22.83 -18.13
N ASP A 103 17.58 -22.17 -19.00
CA ASP A 103 18.19 -22.83 -20.17
C ASP A 103 19.52 -23.42 -19.70
#